data_AF-A0A8H7CXI2-F1
#
_entry.id   AF-A0A8H7CXI2-F1
#
_cell.length_a   1.000
_cell.length_b   1.000
_cell.length_c   1.000
_cell.angle_alpha   90.00
_cell.angle_beta   90.00
_cell.angle_gamma   90.00
#
_symmetry.space_group_name_H-M   'P 1'
#
loop_
_entity.id
_entity.type
_entity.pdbx_description
1 polymer ?
#
loop_
_entity_poly.entity_id
_entity_poly.type
_entity_poly.pdbx_seq_one_letter_code
_entity_poly.pdbx_strand_id
1 'polypeptide(L)'
;MSEPTHKITFPRLTEKNYGSWVGDERAELQRLGVWHIVKGTIIAPAGNDTEELRKWLIDSGKAAGSIFASLDPSQKVHVKGMEENPVSMWQALEKIHRQKKPGARFAAYNHLFSIQKLPEESLTTLIGRVDDAITLIQDLRPAAHTLSDLDGELASMAMIRALPDEYQSFRSSLFLLPQLDKSTVTEAFILEEQDRAERAAKELQASLALKAAQEAAAKATADVAPRDSTLITP
;
A
#
# COMPACT_ATOMS: atom_id res chain seq x y z
N MET A 1 -12.88 -47.14 12.81
CA MET A 1 -13.80 -46.10 13.28
C MET A 1 -13.25 -44.78 12.80
N SER A 2 -13.87 -44.14 11.81
CA SER A 2 -13.43 -42.83 11.34
C SER A 2 -13.88 -41.80 12.37
N GLU A 3 -12.93 -41.13 13.01
CA GLU A 3 -13.24 -39.98 13.86
C GLU A 3 -14.07 -38.96 13.07
N PRO A 4 -15.11 -38.36 13.68
CA PRO A 4 -15.83 -37.28 13.03
C PRO A 4 -14.87 -36.10 12.88
N THR A 5 -14.33 -35.92 11.68
CA THR A 5 -13.54 -34.73 11.32
C THR A 5 -14.47 -33.52 11.39
N HIS A 6 -14.53 -32.88 12.55
CA HIS A 6 -15.19 -31.60 12.69
C HIS A 6 -14.40 -30.60 11.86
N LYS A 7 -14.93 -30.26 10.68
CA LYS A 7 -14.29 -29.32 9.76
C LYS A 7 -14.35 -27.94 10.37
N ILE A 8 -13.25 -27.50 10.97
CA ILE A 8 -13.11 -26.12 11.42
C ILE A 8 -13.29 -25.25 10.18
N THR A 9 -14.31 -24.39 10.22
CA THR A 9 -14.64 -23.51 9.11
C THR A 9 -14.34 -22.10 9.55
N PHE A 10 -13.38 -21.47 8.88
CA PHE A 10 -13.00 -20.08 9.07
C PHE A 10 -13.26 -19.29 7.77
N PRO A 11 -13.32 -17.96 7.83
CA PRO A 11 -13.54 -17.13 6.65
C PRO A 11 -12.48 -17.39 5.58
N ARG A 12 -12.92 -17.49 4.32
CA ARG A 12 -12.00 -17.62 3.19
C ARG A 12 -11.10 -16.39 3.06
N LEU A 13 -9.93 -16.56 2.47
CA LEU A 13 -9.04 -15.44 2.15
C LEU A 13 -9.70 -14.51 1.15
N THR A 14 -9.74 -13.23 1.51
CA THR A 14 -10.16 -12.09 0.70
C THR A 14 -9.06 -11.04 0.71
N GLU A 15 -9.25 -9.94 -0.01
CA GLU A 15 -8.32 -8.81 -0.03
C GLU A 15 -8.07 -8.17 1.35
N LYS A 16 -8.99 -8.36 2.32
CA LYS A 16 -9.04 -7.58 3.57
C LYS A 16 -8.68 -8.35 4.83
N ASN A 17 -8.62 -9.68 4.79
CA ASN A 17 -8.53 -10.52 6.00
C ASN A 17 -7.29 -11.42 6.02
N TYR A 18 -6.26 -11.12 5.24
CA TYR A 18 -5.04 -11.94 5.24
C TYR A 18 -4.43 -12.12 6.64
N GLY A 19 -4.45 -11.06 7.47
CA GLY A 19 -3.91 -11.09 8.83
C GLY A 19 -4.57 -12.12 9.75
N SER A 20 -5.88 -12.32 9.65
CA SER A 20 -6.58 -13.36 10.42
C SER A 20 -6.48 -14.72 9.72
N TRP A 21 -6.68 -14.75 8.40
CA TRP A 21 -6.65 -15.97 7.59
C TRP A 21 -5.33 -16.73 7.72
N VAL A 22 -4.20 -16.04 7.76
CA VAL A 22 -2.88 -16.70 7.88
C VAL A 22 -2.75 -17.50 9.18
N GLY A 23 -3.37 -17.04 10.27
CA GLY A 23 -3.42 -17.75 11.54
C GLY A 23 -4.32 -18.98 11.47
N ASP A 24 -5.53 -18.79 10.94
CA ASP A 24 -6.53 -19.86 10.82
C ASP A 24 -6.09 -20.98 9.86
N GLU A 25 -5.60 -20.64 8.67
CA GLU A 25 -5.09 -21.63 7.71
C GLU A 25 -3.86 -22.34 8.25
N ARG A 26 -2.96 -21.62 8.93
CA ARG A 26 -1.81 -22.26 9.58
C ARG A 26 -2.27 -23.28 10.63
N ALA A 27 -3.26 -22.94 11.45
CA ALA A 27 -3.81 -23.85 12.44
C ALA A 27 -4.42 -25.11 11.78
N GLU A 28 -5.13 -24.94 10.66
CA GLU A 28 -5.67 -26.07 9.90
C GLU A 28 -4.56 -26.94 9.29
N LEU A 29 -3.54 -26.35 8.67
CA LEU A 29 -2.38 -27.07 8.14
C LEU A 29 -1.61 -27.81 9.24
N GLN A 30 -1.55 -27.25 10.46
CA GLN A 30 -0.98 -27.93 11.63
C GLN A 30 -1.86 -29.09 12.09
N ARG A 31 -3.18 -28.92 12.14
CA ARG A 31 -4.14 -29.98 12.45
C ARG A 31 -4.05 -31.15 11.46
N LEU A 32 -3.81 -30.84 10.19
CA LEU A 32 -3.59 -31.82 9.13
C LEU A 32 -2.17 -32.44 9.16
N GLY A 33 -1.26 -31.94 9.98
CA GLY A 33 0.13 -32.42 10.10
C GLY A 33 1.05 -32.01 8.94
N VAL A 34 0.61 -31.10 8.06
CA VAL A 34 1.31 -30.77 6.79
C VAL A 34 1.98 -29.39 6.79
N TRP A 35 1.81 -28.60 7.87
CA TRP A 35 2.41 -27.26 7.98
C TRP A 35 3.92 -27.22 7.70
N HIS A 36 4.67 -28.25 8.11
CA HIS A 36 6.11 -28.32 7.92
C HIS A 36 6.54 -28.46 6.45
N ILE A 37 5.65 -28.96 5.58
CA ILE A 37 5.85 -28.94 4.12
C ILE A 37 5.66 -27.52 3.60
N VAL A 38 4.56 -26.84 3.98
CA VAL A 38 4.26 -25.47 3.55
C VAL A 38 5.33 -24.47 4.00
N LYS A 39 5.84 -24.64 5.23
CA LYS A 39 6.96 -23.88 5.78
C LYS A 39 8.28 -24.13 5.01
N GLY A 40 8.37 -25.20 4.23
CA GLY A 40 9.57 -25.61 3.51
C GLY A 40 10.60 -26.35 4.36
N THR A 41 10.26 -26.75 5.59
CA THR A 41 11.16 -27.53 6.46
C THR A 41 11.25 -29.01 6.06
N ILE A 42 10.16 -29.57 5.53
CA ILE A 42 10.12 -30.90 4.92
C ILE A 42 10.11 -30.72 3.41
N ILE A 43 11.19 -31.12 2.75
CA ILE A 43 11.35 -31.06 1.30
C ILE A 43 11.13 -32.42 0.65
N ALA A 44 10.90 -32.43 -0.67
CA ALA A 44 10.76 -33.67 -1.42
C ALA A 44 12.00 -34.59 -1.22
N PRO A 45 11.80 -35.89 -0.96
CA PRO A 45 12.91 -36.84 -0.90
C PRO A 45 13.68 -36.87 -2.21
N ALA A 46 15.02 -36.84 -2.15
CA ALA A 46 15.90 -36.83 -3.32
C ALA A 46 16.29 -38.25 -3.82
N GLY A 47 15.86 -39.30 -3.12
CA GLY A 47 16.24 -40.69 -3.40
C GLY A 47 15.19 -41.47 -4.20
N ASN A 48 15.52 -42.73 -4.52
CA ASN A 48 14.61 -43.67 -5.17
C ASN A 48 13.60 -44.34 -4.20
N ASP A 49 13.45 -43.83 -2.98
CA ASP A 49 12.45 -44.34 -2.04
C ASP A 49 11.06 -43.92 -2.52
N THR A 50 10.38 -44.86 -3.18
CA THR A 50 9.08 -44.65 -3.78
C THR A 50 7.97 -44.47 -2.75
N GLU A 51 8.13 -44.99 -1.53
CA GLU A 51 7.11 -44.91 -0.48
C GLU A 51 7.19 -43.58 0.26
N GLU A 52 8.40 -43.14 0.64
CA GLU A 52 8.60 -41.81 1.23
C GLU A 52 8.18 -40.70 0.27
N LEU A 53 8.52 -40.83 -1.02
CA LEU A 53 8.08 -39.88 -2.05
C LEU A 53 6.56 -39.88 -2.20
N ARG A 54 5.91 -41.06 -2.20
CA ARG A 54 4.45 -41.16 -2.28
C ARG A 54 3.78 -40.48 -1.10
N LYS A 55 4.27 -40.73 0.12
CA LYS A 55 3.76 -40.10 1.34
C LYS A 55 3.91 -38.57 1.28
N TRP A 56 5.09 -38.08 0.87
CA TRP A 56 5.34 -36.65 0.70
C TRP A 56 4.39 -36.03 -0.34
N LEU A 57 4.16 -36.68 -1.48
CA LEU A 57 3.23 -36.20 -2.51
C LEU A 57 1.79 -36.10 -1.99
N ILE A 58 1.33 -37.11 -1.24
CA ILE A 58 0.01 -37.11 -0.63
C ILE A 58 -0.12 -35.93 0.36
N ASP A 59 0.87 -35.73 1.23
CA ASP A 59 0.84 -34.67 2.23
C ASP A 59 1.01 -33.27 1.61
N SER A 60 1.81 -33.14 0.55
CA SER A 60 1.91 -31.93 -0.28
C SER A 60 0.59 -31.59 -0.94
N GLY A 61 -0.09 -32.58 -1.55
CA GLY A 61 -1.40 -32.41 -2.17
C GLY A 61 -2.49 -32.04 -1.15
N LYS A 62 -2.46 -32.62 0.06
CA LYS A 62 -3.35 -32.20 1.16
C LYS A 62 -3.14 -30.75 1.54
N ALA A 63 -1.88 -30.31 1.67
CA ALA A 63 -1.55 -28.93 2.00
C ALA A 63 -2.02 -27.97 0.91
N ALA A 64 -1.74 -28.27 -0.36
CA ALA A 64 -2.13 -27.42 -1.48
C ALA A 64 -3.66 -27.36 -1.62
N GLY A 65 -4.34 -28.49 -1.45
CA GLY A 65 -5.80 -28.58 -1.43
C GLY A 65 -6.44 -27.76 -0.30
N SER A 66 -5.87 -27.79 0.90
CA SER A 66 -6.31 -26.97 2.03
C SER A 66 -6.22 -25.48 1.70
N ILE A 67 -5.03 -25.03 1.29
CA ILE A 67 -4.78 -23.63 0.93
C ILE A 67 -5.74 -23.20 -0.17
N PHE A 68 -5.88 -23.96 -1.26
CA PHE A 68 -6.77 -23.60 -2.37
C PHE A 68 -8.24 -23.53 -1.97
N ALA A 69 -8.69 -24.44 -1.10
CA ALA A 69 -10.07 -24.52 -0.65
C ALA A 69 -10.46 -23.37 0.29
N SER A 70 -9.49 -22.80 1.00
CA SER A 70 -9.71 -21.64 1.86
C SER A 70 -9.60 -20.30 1.13
N LEU A 71 -9.34 -20.28 -0.18
CA LEU A 71 -9.35 -19.04 -0.98
C LEU A 71 -10.74 -18.67 -1.48
N ASP A 72 -11.07 -17.38 -1.39
CA ASP A 72 -12.17 -16.81 -2.17
C ASP A 72 -11.88 -16.93 -3.69
N PRO A 73 -12.89 -17.10 -4.57
CA PRO A 73 -12.67 -17.18 -6.01
C PRO A 73 -11.82 -16.04 -6.58
N SER A 74 -11.92 -14.82 -6.05
CA SER A 74 -11.09 -13.68 -6.47
C SER A 74 -9.60 -13.90 -6.22
N GLN A 75 -9.24 -14.64 -5.16
CA GLN A 75 -7.84 -14.85 -4.76
C GLN A 75 -7.20 -16.03 -5.47
N LYS A 76 -7.99 -16.96 -6.04
CA LYS A 76 -7.48 -18.16 -6.71
C LYS A 76 -6.61 -17.86 -7.93
N VAL A 77 -6.82 -16.71 -8.58
CA VAL A 77 -6.00 -16.27 -9.72
C VAL A 77 -4.51 -16.14 -9.33
N HIS A 78 -4.22 -15.86 -8.07
CA HIS A 78 -2.86 -15.63 -7.58
C HIS A 78 -2.04 -16.91 -7.38
N VAL A 79 -2.71 -18.07 -7.30
CA VAL A 79 -2.08 -19.39 -7.11
C VAL A 79 -2.20 -20.30 -8.34
N LYS A 80 -2.74 -19.77 -9.44
CA LYS A 80 -2.92 -20.51 -10.69
C LYS A 80 -1.57 -20.96 -11.25
N GLY A 81 -1.45 -22.23 -11.62
CA GLY A 81 -0.20 -22.87 -12.07
C GLY A 81 0.73 -23.31 -10.94
N MET A 82 0.34 -23.11 -9.68
CA MET A 82 1.09 -23.53 -8.49
C MET A 82 0.33 -24.57 -7.66
N GLU A 83 -0.75 -25.14 -8.20
CA GLU A 83 -1.73 -25.95 -7.47
C GLU A 83 -1.14 -27.21 -6.83
N GLU A 84 0.02 -27.66 -7.28
CA GLU A 84 0.73 -28.85 -6.76
C GLU A 84 1.88 -28.49 -5.80
N ASN A 85 2.17 -27.20 -5.62
CA ASN A 85 3.28 -26.73 -4.78
C ASN A 85 2.77 -25.80 -3.68
N PRO A 86 2.45 -26.33 -2.49
CA PRO A 86 1.89 -25.54 -1.40
C PRO A 86 2.85 -24.46 -0.88
N VAL A 87 4.16 -24.67 -0.99
CA VAL A 87 5.18 -23.66 -0.62
C VAL A 87 5.07 -22.45 -1.54
N SER A 88 5.02 -22.68 -2.86
CA SER A 88 4.86 -21.60 -3.84
C SER A 88 3.53 -20.87 -3.68
N MET A 89 2.44 -21.59 -3.42
CA MET A 89 1.13 -20.99 -3.16
C MET A 89 1.18 -20.06 -1.95
N TRP A 90 1.73 -20.54 -0.82
CA TRP A 90 1.83 -19.76 0.41
C TRP A 90 2.68 -18.49 0.20
N GLN A 91 3.84 -18.62 -0.45
CA GLN A 91 4.72 -17.50 -0.75
C GLN A 91 4.09 -16.48 -1.70
N ALA A 92 3.34 -16.93 -2.72
CA ALA A 92 2.64 -16.05 -3.64
C ALA A 92 1.57 -15.21 -2.92
N LEU A 93 0.77 -15.84 -2.07
CA LEU A 93 -0.25 -15.16 -1.26
C LEU A 93 0.40 -14.19 -0.26
N GLU A 94 1.44 -14.62 0.45
CA GLU A 94 2.18 -13.75 1.36
C GLU A 94 2.76 -12.54 0.64
N LYS A 95 3.36 -12.72 -0.55
CA LYS A 95 3.92 -11.61 -1.34
C LYS A 95 2.86 -10.58 -1.73
N ILE A 96 1.64 -11.01 -2.04
CA ILE A 96 0.57 -10.13 -2.50
C ILE A 96 -0.05 -9.35 -1.33
N HIS A 97 -0.30 -10.04 -0.21
CA HIS A 97 -1.02 -9.46 0.92
C HIS A 97 -0.12 -8.83 1.99
N ARG A 98 1.13 -9.27 2.13
CA ARG A 98 2.16 -8.67 3.00
C ARG A 98 3.24 -7.97 2.18
N GLN A 99 2.83 -7.00 1.38
CA GLN A 99 3.79 -6.13 0.70
C GLN A 99 4.52 -5.27 1.74
N LYS A 100 5.76 -5.63 2.06
CA LYS A 100 6.65 -4.88 2.98
C LYS A 100 7.18 -3.57 2.37
N LYS A 101 6.32 -2.86 1.62
CA LYS A 101 6.62 -1.58 0.98
C LYS A 101 6.32 -0.43 1.93
N PRO A 102 7.07 0.68 1.84
CA PRO A 102 6.84 1.85 2.70
C PRO A 102 5.41 2.39 2.65
N GLY A 103 4.79 2.43 1.47
CA GLY A 103 3.38 2.87 1.33
C GLY A 103 2.38 1.99 2.10
N ALA A 104 2.60 0.68 2.16
CA ALA A 104 1.74 -0.23 2.93
C ALA A 104 1.88 0.01 4.44
N ARG A 105 3.10 0.25 4.92
CA ARG A 105 3.34 0.64 6.33
C ARG A 105 2.71 1.99 6.66
N PHE A 106 2.85 2.98 5.79
CA PHE A 106 2.20 4.28 5.93
C PHE A 106 0.67 4.14 6.04
N ALA A 107 0.06 3.33 5.18
CA ALA A 107 -1.37 3.04 5.23
C ALA A 107 -1.77 2.35 6.54
N ALA A 108 -0.96 1.42 7.05
CA ALA A 108 -1.20 0.75 8.32
C ALA A 108 -1.12 1.71 9.52
N TYR A 109 -0.15 2.63 9.55
CA TYR A 109 -0.10 3.67 10.57
C TYR A 109 -1.27 4.65 10.46
N ASN A 110 -1.67 5.05 9.25
CA ASN A 110 -2.87 5.86 9.08
C ASN A 110 -4.11 5.14 9.59
N HIS A 111 -4.23 3.84 9.34
CA HIS A 111 -5.31 3.03 9.87
C HIS A 111 -5.30 3.08 11.41
N LEU A 112 -4.17 2.77 12.03
CA LEU A 112 -3.98 2.84 13.49
C LEU A 112 -4.47 4.18 14.06
N PHE A 113 -3.99 5.30 13.53
CA PHE A 113 -4.35 6.63 14.03
C PHE A 113 -5.76 7.10 13.66
N SER A 114 -6.43 6.42 12.73
CA SER A 114 -7.84 6.68 12.37
C SER A 114 -8.83 5.85 13.19
N ILE A 115 -8.35 4.89 14.00
CA ILE A 115 -9.21 4.09 14.86
C ILE A 115 -9.90 5.02 15.87
N GLN A 116 -11.23 5.03 15.80
CA GLN A 116 -12.11 5.67 16.78
C GLN A 116 -13.09 4.65 17.32
N LYS A 117 -13.50 4.82 18.59
CA LYS A 117 -14.52 3.97 19.21
C LYS A 117 -15.84 4.10 18.45
N LEU A 118 -16.44 2.97 18.08
CA LEU A 118 -17.78 2.97 17.49
C LEU A 118 -18.86 3.12 18.59
N PRO A 119 -20.07 3.63 18.27
CA PRO A 119 -21.12 3.87 19.26
C PRO A 119 -21.44 2.64 20.12
N GLU A 120 -21.67 1.50 19.49
CA GLU A 120 -22.09 0.23 20.13
C GLU A 120 -20.91 -0.70 20.51
N GLU A 121 -19.67 -0.22 20.36
CA GLU A 121 -18.48 -1.05 20.60
C GLU A 121 -18.04 -1.01 22.06
N SER A 122 -17.61 -2.17 22.59
CA SER A 122 -17.00 -2.26 23.91
C SER A 122 -15.54 -1.75 23.91
N LEU A 123 -15.04 -1.27 25.06
CA LEU A 123 -13.63 -0.86 25.16
C LEU A 123 -12.66 -2.03 24.89
N THR A 124 -13.04 -3.25 25.26
CA THR A 124 -12.23 -4.45 24.98
C THR A 124 -12.12 -4.73 23.49
N THR A 125 -13.22 -4.56 22.75
CA THR A 125 -13.22 -4.70 21.27
C THR A 125 -12.36 -3.63 20.62
N LEU A 126 -12.42 -2.39 21.13
CA LEU A 126 -11.55 -1.31 20.67
C LEU A 126 -10.07 -1.62 20.89
N ILE A 127 -9.70 -2.13 22.07
CA ILE A 127 -8.33 -2.56 22.38
C ILE A 127 -7.88 -3.62 21.36
N GLY A 128 -8.71 -4.62 21.09
CA GLY A 128 -8.41 -5.65 20.09
C GLY A 128 -8.11 -5.07 18.70
N ARG A 129 -8.89 -4.09 18.23
CA ARG A 129 -8.61 -3.43 16.94
C ARG A 129 -7.29 -2.66 16.91
N VAL A 130 -6.92 -2.04 18.03
CA VAL A 130 -5.63 -1.36 18.17
C VAL A 130 -4.48 -2.37 18.14
N ASP A 131 -4.62 -3.49 18.86
CA ASP A 131 -3.62 -4.57 18.87
C ASP A 131 -3.46 -5.23 17.49
N ASP A 132 -4.56 -5.43 16.77
CA ASP A 132 -4.57 -5.92 15.39
C ASP A 132 -3.82 -4.96 14.44
N ALA A 133 -4.07 -3.66 14.58
CA ALA A 133 -3.40 -2.63 13.78
C ALA A 133 -1.88 -2.57 14.07
N ILE A 134 -1.47 -2.71 15.33
CA ILE A 134 -0.05 -2.79 15.71
C ILE A 134 0.59 -4.07 15.15
N THR A 135 -0.09 -5.21 15.24
CA THR A 135 0.39 -6.48 14.68
C THR A 135 0.58 -6.38 13.17
N LEU A 136 -0.35 -5.75 12.46
CA LEU A 136 -0.22 -5.49 11.03
C LEU A 136 1.01 -4.62 10.71
N ILE A 137 1.25 -3.56 11.48
CA ILE A 137 2.45 -2.72 11.32
C ILE A 137 3.71 -3.56 11.51
N GLN A 138 3.75 -4.43 12.53
CA GLN A 138 4.89 -5.31 12.80
C GLN A 138 5.13 -6.31 11.65
N ASP A 139 4.08 -6.92 11.11
CA ASP A 139 4.16 -7.85 9.98
C ASP A 139 4.73 -7.22 8.71
N LEU A 140 4.42 -5.94 8.48
CA LEU A 140 4.88 -5.18 7.31
C LEU A 140 6.33 -4.66 7.45
N ARG A 141 6.96 -4.80 8.63
CA ARG A 141 8.36 -4.42 8.84
C ARG A 141 9.32 -5.40 8.15
N PRO A 142 10.43 -4.88 7.58
CA PRO A 142 11.56 -5.72 7.21
C PRO A 142 12.14 -6.46 8.42
N ALA A 143 12.82 -7.59 8.20
CA ALA A 143 13.38 -8.39 9.28
C ALA A 143 14.43 -7.65 10.12
N ALA A 144 15.14 -6.69 9.54
CA ALA A 144 16.20 -5.90 10.20
C ALA A 144 15.74 -4.49 10.63
N HIS A 145 14.44 -4.30 10.91
CA HIS A 145 13.90 -2.98 11.25
C HIS A 145 14.28 -2.54 12.67
N THR A 146 14.96 -1.40 12.78
CA THR A 146 15.46 -0.81 14.03
C THR A 146 14.53 0.28 14.56
N LEU A 147 14.76 0.73 15.80
CA LEU A 147 14.06 1.91 16.34
C LEU A 147 14.39 3.19 15.57
N SER A 148 15.61 3.32 15.04
CA SER A 148 15.97 4.47 14.21
C SER A 148 15.17 4.50 12.90
N ASP A 149 14.87 3.33 12.33
CA ASP A 149 14.03 3.22 11.13
C ASP A 149 12.59 3.65 11.46
N LEU A 150 12.08 3.24 12.62
CA LEU A 150 10.77 3.66 13.11
C LEU A 150 10.68 5.18 13.28
N ASP A 151 11.65 5.80 13.95
CA ASP A 151 11.70 7.26 14.14
C ASP A 151 11.76 7.99 12.80
N GLY A 152 12.52 7.45 11.85
CA GLY A 152 12.60 7.94 10.48
C GLY A 152 11.25 7.87 9.75
N GLU A 153 10.56 6.73 9.83
CA GLU A 153 9.22 6.55 9.24
C GLU A 153 8.21 7.52 9.86
N LEU A 154 8.19 7.67 11.18
CA LEU A 154 7.29 8.61 11.87
C LEU A 154 7.55 10.07 11.45
N ALA A 155 8.82 10.46 11.29
CA ALA A 155 9.17 11.78 10.79
C ALA A 155 8.68 12.01 9.34
N SER A 156 8.94 11.07 8.43
CA SER A 156 8.42 11.12 7.06
C SER A 156 6.89 11.20 7.02
N MET A 157 6.22 10.43 7.87
CA MET A 157 4.78 10.46 8.02
C MET A 157 4.25 11.82 8.45
N ALA A 158 4.87 12.41 9.47
CA ALA A 158 4.50 13.73 9.96
C ALA A 158 4.68 14.79 8.87
N MET A 159 5.79 14.75 8.12
CA MET A 159 6.05 15.67 7.00
C MET A 159 4.97 15.55 5.92
N ILE A 160 4.65 14.33 5.45
CA ILE A 160 3.65 14.11 4.41
C ILE A 160 2.25 14.51 4.87
N ARG A 161 1.91 14.30 6.15
CA ARG A 161 0.62 14.68 6.73
C ARG A 161 0.48 16.17 6.99
N ALA A 162 1.59 16.90 7.17
CA ALA A 162 1.59 18.35 7.35
C ALA A 162 1.31 19.12 6.05
N LEU A 163 1.40 18.45 4.90
CA LEU A 163 1.15 19.08 3.60
C LEU A 163 -0.34 19.36 3.37
N PRO A 164 -0.71 20.60 2.98
CA PRO A 164 -2.10 20.96 2.66
C PRO A 164 -2.57 20.31 1.35
N ASP A 165 -3.87 20.41 1.07
CA ASP A 165 -4.52 19.75 -0.07
C ASP A 165 -3.99 20.21 -1.43
N GLU A 166 -3.47 21.44 -1.54
CA GLU A 166 -2.79 21.94 -2.74
C GLU A 166 -1.53 21.14 -3.12
N TYR A 167 -0.99 20.31 -2.21
CA TYR A 167 0.11 19.38 -2.47
C TYR A 167 -0.40 17.96 -2.75
N GLN A 168 -1.69 17.72 -2.98
CA GLN A 168 -2.24 16.36 -3.16
C GLN A 168 -1.54 15.56 -4.28
N SER A 169 -1.21 16.21 -5.41
CA SER A 169 -0.48 15.57 -6.51
C SER A 169 0.93 15.16 -6.09
N PHE A 170 1.63 16.03 -5.37
CA PHE A 170 2.96 15.76 -4.83
C PHE A 170 2.92 14.66 -3.75
N ARG A 171 1.95 14.72 -2.82
CA ARG A 171 1.72 13.66 -1.83
C ARG A 171 1.52 12.30 -2.52
N SER A 172 0.77 12.27 -3.62
CA SER A 172 0.54 11.03 -4.38
C SER A 172 1.81 10.51 -5.05
N SER A 173 2.68 11.39 -5.58
CA SER A 173 3.95 10.98 -6.19
C SER A 173 4.95 10.43 -5.18
N LEU A 174 4.95 10.92 -3.94
CA LEU A 174 5.81 10.40 -2.86
C LEU A 174 5.54 8.90 -2.58
N PHE A 175 4.30 8.43 -2.72
CA PHE A 175 3.97 7.01 -2.53
C PHE A 175 4.44 6.10 -3.66
N LEU A 176 4.92 6.66 -4.78
CA LEU A 176 5.54 5.93 -5.88
C LEU A 176 7.04 5.71 -5.66
N LEU A 177 7.64 6.38 -4.68
CA LEU A 177 9.05 6.24 -4.37
C LEU A 177 9.37 4.83 -3.83
N PRO A 178 10.56 4.30 -4.14
CA PRO A 178 10.97 3.00 -3.64
C PRO A 178 11.13 2.97 -2.11
N GLN A 179 11.45 4.12 -1.51
CA GLN A 179 11.61 4.33 -0.08
C GLN A 179 10.91 5.62 0.38
N LEU A 180 10.39 5.60 1.61
CA LEU A 180 9.78 6.77 2.28
C LEU A 180 10.57 7.12 3.56
N ASP A 181 11.90 6.97 3.53
CA ASP A 181 12.76 7.43 4.61
C ASP A 181 12.84 8.96 4.66
N LYS A 182 13.25 9.48 5.82
CA LYS A 182 13.26 10.92 6.09
C LYS A 182 14.16 11.69 5.12
N SER A 183 15.32 11.14 4.76
CA SER A 183 16.23 11.77 3.79
C SER A 183 15.57 11.93 2.43
N THR A 184 15.01 10.84 1.90
CA THR A 184 14.34 10.82 0.59
C THR A 184 13.16 11.81 0.55
N VAL A 185 12.33 11.84 1.61
CA VAL A 185 11.21 12.79 1.69
C VAL A 185 11.70 14.23 1.79
N THR A 186 12.78 14.49 2.54
CA THR A 186 13.37 15.83 2.65
C THR A 186 13.88 16.34 1.30
N GLU A 187 14.60 15.49 0.56
CA GLU A 187 15.08 15.83 -0.79
C GLU A 187 13.92 16.12 -1.74
N ALA A 188 12.87 15.28 -1.72
CA ALA A 188 11.69 15.49 -2.54
C ALA A 188 10.97 16.81 -2.21
N PHE A 189 10.88 17.18 -0.93
CA PHE A 189 10.28 18.45 -0.50
C PHE A 189 11.08 19.64 -1.02
N ILE A 190 12.41 19.59 -0.94
CA ILE A 190 13.28 20.65 -1.45
C ILE A 190 13.10 20.81 -2.97
N LEU A 191 13.02 19.70 -3.71
CA LEU A 191 12.78 19.74 -5.15
C LEU A 191 11.41 20.32 -5.51
N GLU A 192 10.34 19.91 -4.81
CA GLU A 192 8.99 20.42 -5.08
C GLU A 192 8.89 21.92 -4.78
N GLU A 193 9.53 22.39 -3.70
CA GLU A 193 9.58 23.82 -3.36
C GLU A 193 10.29 24.63 -4.48
N GLN A 194 11.41 24.12 -4.99
CA GLN A 194 12.15 24.73 -6.09
C GLN A 194 11.32 24.79 -7.37
N ASP A 195 10.69 23.68 -7.76
CA ASP A 195 9.85 23.61 -8.96
C ASP A 195 8.63 24.55 -8.87
N ARG A 196 8.00 24.64 -7.70
CA ARG A 196 6.90 25.59 -7.47
C ARG A 196 7.35 27.03 -7.56
N ALA A 197 8.50 27.37 -6.98
CA ALA A 197 9.07 28.71 -7.07
C ALA A 197 9.37 29.10 -8.53
N GLU A 198 9.91 28.17 -9.33
CA GLU A 198 10.14 28.40 -10.75
C GLU A 198 8.85 28.58 -11.54
N ARG A 199 7.81 27.77 -11.27
CA ARG A 199 6.49 27.91 -11.90
C ARG A 199 5.86 29.26 -11.57
N ALA A 200 5.87 29.66 -10.31
CA ALA A 200 5.35 30.96 -9.88
C ALA A 200 6.10 32.13 -10.55
N ALA A 201 7.43 32.03 -10.69
CA ALA A 201 8.22 33.04 -11.39
C ALA A 201 7.86 33.15 -12.88
N LYS A 202 7.67 32.02 -13.56
CA LYS A 202 7.25 31.97 -14.98
C LYS A 202 5.84 32.54 -15.17
N GLU A 203 4.91 32.20 -14.29
CA GLU A 203 3.54 32.74 -14.31
C GLU A 203 3.51 34.26 -14.08
N LEU A 204 4.31 34.76 -13.14
CA LEU A 204 4.45 36.19 -12.90
C LEU A 204 4.98 36.91 -14.14
N GLN A 205 6.04 36.38 -14.77
CA GLN A 205 6.59 36.96 -16.01
C GLN A 205 5.56 36.97 -17.14
N ALA A 206 4.80 35.89 -17.33
CA ALA A 206 3.75 35.82 -18.33
C ALA A 206 2.63 36.84 -18.06
N SER A 207 2.23 37.01 -16.80
CA SER A 207 1.20 37.99 -16.42
C SER A 207 1.64 39.43 -16.67
N LEU A 208 2.90 39.77 -16.39
CA LEU A 208 3.47 41.09 -16.66
C LEU A 208 3.56 41.37 -18.16
N ALA A 209 3.97 40.38 -18.95
CA ALA A 209 4.02 40.50 -20.41
C ALA A 209 2.61 40.71 -21.01
N LEU A 210 1.60 39.98 -20.52
CA LEU A 210 0.22 40.15 -20.96
C LEU A 210 -0.31 41.54 -20.61
N LYS A 211 -0.05 42.03 -19.39
CA LYS A 211 -0.46 43.37 -18.96
C LYS A 211 0.20 44.47 -19.81
N ALA A 212 1.49 44.35 -20.08
CA ALA A 212 2.21 45.29 -20.94
C ALA A 212 1.65 45.30 -22.38
N ALA A 213 1.29 44.13 -22.92
CA ALA A 213 0.66 44.03 -24.24
C ALA A 213 -0.73 44.68 -24.27
N GLN A 214 -1.53 44.51 -23.21
CA GLN A 214 -2.85 45.15 -23.08
C GLN A 214 -2.74 46.68 -22.98
N GLU A 215 -1.78 47.19 -22.20
CA GLU A 215 -1.53 48.62 -22.07
C GLU A 215 -1.03 49.24 -23.39
N ALA A 216 -0.15 48.53 -24.11
CA ALA A 216 0.30 48.97 -25.44
C ALA A 216 -0.85 48.99 -26.45
N ALA A 217 -1.73 47.98 -26.44
CA ALA A 217 -2.91 47.93 -27.30
C ALA A 217 -3.91 49.05 -27.00
N ALA A 218 -4.16 49.35 -25.71
CA ALA A 218 -5.04 50.44 -25.28
C ALA A 218 -4.49 51.82 -25.69
N LYS A 219 -3.17 52.00 -25.60
CA LYS A 219 -2.51 53.24 -26.03
C LYS A 219 -2.58 53.43 -27.55
N ALA A 220 -2.43 52.35 -28.32
CA ALA A 220 -2.57 52.39 -29.78
C ALA A 220 -4.00 52.69 -30.24
N THR A 221 -5.02 52.23 -29.51
CA THR A 221 -6.43 52.56 -29.82
C THR A 221 -6.78 54.01 -29.46
N ALA A 222 -6.18 54.57 -28.40
CA ALA A 222 -6.38 55.96 -28.01
C ALA A 222 -5.76 56.96 -29.02
N ASP A 223 -4.65 56.61 -29.67
CA ASP A 223 -3.97 57.48 -30.64
C ASP A 223 -4.67 57.53 -32.03
N VAL A 224 -5.64 56.63 -32.25
CA VAL A 224 -6.43 56.55 -33.51
C VAL A 224 -7.79 57.28 -33.40
N ALA A 225 -8.20 57.73 -32.21
CA ALA A 225 -9.42 58.51 -32.04
C ALA A 225 -9.28 59.93 -32.66
N PRO A 226 -10.20 60.39 -33.52
CA PRO A 226 -9.98 61.58 -34.34
C PRO A 226 -9.95 62.84 -33.48
N ARG A 227 -8.93 63.69 -33.69
CA ARG A 227 -8.91 65.08 -33.23
C ARG A 227 -10.02 65.85 -33.96
N ASP A 228 -11.20 65.87 -33.37
CA ASP A 228 -12.33 66.64 -33.87
C ASP A 228 -11.92 68.13 -33.86
N SER A 229 -11.68 68.64 -35.05
CA SER A 229 -11.28 70.01 -35.29
C SER A 229 -12.48 70.90 -35.06
N THR A 230 -12.39 71.71 -34.01
CA THR A 230 -13.31 72.78 -33.68
C THR A 230 -13.61 73.66 -34.89
N LEU A 231 -14.85 73.55 -35.37
CA LEU A 231 -15.77 74.57 -35.87
C LEU A 231 -15.13 75.87 -36.41
N ILE A 232 -15.20 76.01 -37.74
CA ILE A 232 -14.98 77.27 -38.48
C ILE A 232 -16.35 77.81 -38.94
N THR A 233 -16.60 79.08 -38.57
CA THR A 233 -17.43 80.16 -39.20
C THR A 233 -18.96 80.16 -39.11
N PRO A 234 -19.60 81.33 -39.34
CA PRO A 234 -19.05 82.67 -39.60
C PRO A 234 -19.25 83.71 -38.49
#